data_AF-A0AA42XTL3-F1
#
_entry.id   AF-A0AA42XTL3-F1
#
_cell.length_a   1.000
_cell.length_b   1.000
_cell.length_c   1.000
_cell.angle_alpha   90.00
_cell.angle_beta   90.00
_cell.angle_gamma   90.00
#
_symmetry.space_group_name_H-M   'P 1'
#
loop_
_entity.id
_entity.type
_entity.pdbx_description
1 polymer ?
#
loop_
_entity_poly.entity_id
_entity_poly.type
_entity_poly.pdbx_seq_one_letter_code
_entity_poly.pdbx_strand_id
1 'polypeptide(L)'
;MKYVRRLDRQLARGEAAVAATVLLLMIVIAAAQATLRNLTNFDLDFANVMLERMAWADSFLQKGTLWLAFFGASLSTYDEKHIAIDVLPRLSPPRMKQFLRAIVSTFGSVTCFYLGRVFWLSVLNNAMEVPLEYSLLGPEDEMIHVCQASAQALADAGLSRPGIFCGIRNMLGVFGAEMSTPDVALQLIVPSMFIFMSVRFLLRAIAAGVAFVTKNYPDSAEGKI
;
A
#
# COMPACT_ATOMS: atom_id res chain seq x y z
N MET A 1 17.19 -9.45 21.53
CA MET A 1 17.73 -9.72 20.18
C MET A 1 17.04 -10.88 19.44
N LYS A 2 16.91 -12.10 19.99
CA LYS A 2 16.30 -13.25 19.27
C LYS A 2 14.80 -13.07 18.93
N TYR A 3 14.02 -12.46 19.82
CA TYR A 3 12.58 -12.22 19.60
C TYR A 3 12.31 -11.19 18.49
N VAL A 4 13.03 -10.07 18.48
CA VAL A 4 12.93 -9.03 17.43
C VAL A 4 13.28 -9.60 16.06
N ARG A 5 14.33 -10.41 15.96
CA ARG A 5 14.72 -11.08 14.71
C ARG A 5 13.68 -12.09 14.20
N ARG A 6 12.97 -12.77 15.11
CA ARG A 6 11.89 -13.69 14.73
C ARG A 6 10.68 -12.93 14.22
N LEU A 7 10.30 -11.84 14.88
CA LEU A 7 9.19 -11.00 14.44
C LEU A 7 9.43 -10.41 13.05
N ASP A 8 10.60 -9.82 12.82
CA ASP A 8 10.95 -9.24 11.51
C ASP A 8 10.96 -10.29 10.37
N ARG A 9 11.45 -11.50 10.65
CA ARG A 9 11.42 -12.60 9.68
C ARG A 9 10.00 -13.09 9.37
N GLN A 10 9.13 -13.17 10.38
CA GLN A 10 7.74 -13.56 10.15
C GLN A 10 6.96 -12.47 9.42
N LEU A 11 7.25 -11.20 9.73
CA LEU A 11 6.67 -10.05 9.07
C LEU A 11 7.06 -10.00 7.58
N ALA A 12 8.34 -10.19 7.26
CA ALA A 12 8.81 -10.27 5.87
C ALA A 12 8.16 -11.43 5.10
N ARG A 13 7.93 -12.58 5.74
CA ARG A 13 7.18 -13.69 5.12
C ARG A 13 5.70 -13.34 4.91
N GLY A 14 5.10 -12.64 5.86
CA GLY A 14 3.74 -12.11 5.74
C GLY A 14 3.62 -11.16 4.55
N GLU A 15 4.52 -10.18 4.43
CA GLU A 15 4.60 -9.26 3.29
C GLU A 15 4.72 -10.00 1.96
N ALA A 16 5.62 -10.99 1.88
CA ALA A 16 5.80 -11.80 0.68
C ALA A 16 4.56 -12.63 0.33
N ALA A 17 3.90 -13.24 1.33
CA ALA A 17 2.68 -14.02 1.13
C ALA A 17 1.50 -13.14 0.66
N VAL A 18 1.34 -11.97 1.26
CA VAL A 18 0.33 -10.98 0.85
C VAL A 18 0.60 -10.52 -0.59
N ALA A 19 1.84 -10.14 -0.90
CA ALA A 19 2.23 -9.72 -2.26
C ALA A 19 1.99 -10.84 -3.29
N ALA A 20 2.39 -12.08 -2.98
CA ALA A 20 2.16 -13.22 -3.88
C ALA A 20 0.66 -13.49 -4.10
N THR A 21 -0.15 -13.39 -3.04
CA THR A 21 -1.61 -13.57 -3.12
C THR A 21 -2.26 -12.48 -3.97
N VAL A 22 -1.89 -11.22 -3.74
CA VAL A 22 -2.37 -10.08 -4.53
C VAL A 22 -1.96 -10.24 -5.99
N LEU A 23 -0.71 -10.61 -6.28
CA LEU A 23 -0.24 -10.84 -7.63
C LEU A 23 -1.03 -11.96 -8.33
N LEU A 24 -1.26 -13.08 -7.65
CA LEU A 24 -2.03 -14.19 -8.22
C LEU A 24 -3.46 -13.76 -8.53
N LEU A 25 -4.09 -13.01 -7.62
CA LEU A 25 -5.43 -12.47 -7.82
C LEU A 25 -5.47 -11.48 -8.99
N MET A 26 -4.46 -10.61 -9.14
CA MET A 26 -4.32 -9.72 -10.30
C MET A 26 -4.21 -10.50 -11.61
N ILE A 27 -3.42 -11.58 -11.64
CA ILE A 27 -3.27 -12.43 -12.83
C ILE A 27 -4.60 -13.06 -13.23
N VAL A 28 -5.33 -13.61 -12.27
CA VAL A 28 -6.64 -14.24 -12.52
C VAL A 28 -7.66 -13.22 -13.04
N ILE A 29 -7.75 -12.05 -12.41
CA ILE A 29 -8.66 -10.98 -12.82
C ILE A 29 -8.31 -10.47 -14.22
N ALA A 30 -7.03 -10.20 -14.49
CA ALA A 30 -6.57 -9.73 -15.79
C ALA A 30 -6.84 -10.76 -16.89
N ALA A 31 -6.62 -12.06 -16.62
CA ALA A 31 -6.93 -13.13 -17.55
C ALA A 31 -8.45 -13.24 -17.82
N ALA A 32 -9.28 -13.05 -16.80
CA ALA A 32 -10.73 -13.03 -16.96
C ALA A 32 -11.18 -11.82 -17.81
N GLN A 33 -10.65 -10.62 -17.55
CA GLN A 33 -10.91 -9.42 -18.36
C GLN A 33 -10.50 -9.61 -19.82
N ALA A 34 -9.30 -10.14 -20.06
CA ALA A 34 -8.81 -10.39 -21.42
C ALA A 34 -9.70 -11.40 -22.17
N THR A 35 -10.14 -12.45 -21.47
CA THR A 35 -11.04 -13.47 -22.03
C THR A 35 -12.40 -12.88 -22.38
N LEU A 36 -13.01 -12.13 -21.46
CA LEU A 36 -14.30 -11.49 -21.70
C LEU A 36 -14.24 -10.48 -22.85
N ARG A 37 -13.18 -9.68 -22.95
CA ARG A 37 -12.96 -8.77 -24.10
C ARG A 37 -12.85 -9.54 -25.41
N ASN A 38 -12.18 -10.71 -25.40
CA ASN A 38 -12.11 -11.54 -26.59
C ASN A 38 -13.47 -12.14 -26.97
N LEU A 39 -14.30 -12.52 -25.98
CA LEU A 39 -15.67 -13.02 -26.21
C LEU A 39 -16.62 -11.93 -26.73
N THR A 40 -16.42 -10.67 -26.32
CA THR A 40 -17.13 -9.52 -26.92
C THR A 40 -16.85 -9.39 -28.41
N ASN A 41 -15.62 -9.67 -28.87
CA ASN A 41 -15.30 -9.66 -30.30
C ASN A 41 -16.01 -10.77 -31.11
N PHE A 42 -16.57 -11.78 -30.42
CA PHE A 42 -17.41 -12.83 -31.02
C PHE A 42 -18.92 -12.54 -30.89
N ASP A 43 -19.30 -11.27 -30.64
CA ASP A 43 -20.69 -10.80 -30.52
C ASP A 43 -21.52 -11.50 -29.42
N LEU A 44 -20.86 -11.89 -28.33
CA LEU A 44 -21.54 -12.48 -27.17
C LEU A 44 -22.02 -11.39 -26.19
N ASP A 45 -23.31 -11.06 -26.24
CA ASP A 45 -23.92 -9.99 -25.42
C ASP A 45 -23.70 -10.15 -23.90
N PHE A 46 -23.66 -11.38 -23.40
CA PHE A 46 -23.43 -11.63 -21.97
C PHE A 46 -22.03 -11.18 -21.52
N ALA A 47 -21.03 -11.16 -22.42
CA ALA A 47 -19.67 -10.77 -22.09
C ALA A 47 -19.60 -9.26 -21.78
N ASN A 48 -20.37 -8.44 -22.49
CA ASN A 48 -20.45 -7.00 -22.24
C ASN A 48 -21.03 -6.68 -20.87
N VAL A 49 -22.13 -7.35 -20.49
CA VAL A 49 -22.75 -7.17 -19.17
C VAL A 49 -21.81 -7.61 -18.04
N MET A 50 -21.03 -8.68 -18.26
CA MET A 50 -20.05 -9.14 -17.28
C MET A 50 -18.84 -8.19 -17.16
N LEU A 51 -18.39 -7.60 -18.27
CA LEU A 51 -17.33 -6.57 -18.27
C LEU A 51 -17.76 -5.32 -17.49
N GLU A 52 -18.99 -4.85 -17.71
CA GLU A 52 -19.54 -3.69 -17.00
C GLU A 52 -19.59 -3.94 -15.48
N ARG A 53 -20.04 -5.12 -15.05
CA ARG A 53 -20.02 -5.54 -13.63
C ARG A 53 -18.61 -5.66 -13.04
N MET A 54 -17.59 -5.75 -13.89
CA MET A 54 -16.19 -5.88 -13.50
C MET A 54 -15.39 -4.58 -13.73
N ALA A 55 -16.05 -3.43 -13.84
CA ALA A 55 -15.37 -2.12 -13.95
C ALA A 55 -14.39 -1.84 -12.79
N TRP A 56 -14.64 -2.40 -11.60
CA TRP A 56 -13.74 -2.30 -10.44
C TRP A 56 -12.37 -2.99 -10.64
N ALA A 57 -12.28 -3.95 -11.57
CA ALA A 57 -11.06 -4.70 -11.79
C ALA A 57 -9.92 -3.82 -12.31
N ASP A 58 -10.21 -2.85 -13.19
CA ASP A 58 -9.19 -1.94 -13.71
C ASP A 58 -8.56 -1.10 -12.60
N SER A 59 -9.40 -0.52 -11.72
CA SER A 59 -8.94 0.18 -10.52
C SER A 59 -8.13 -0.71 -9.57
N PHE A 60 -8.60 -1.95 -9.35
CA PHE A 60 -7.89 -2.91 -8.50
C PHE A 60 -6.53 -3.30 -9.09
N LEU A 61 -6.44 -3.54 -10.40
CA LEU A 61 -5.17 -3.88 -11.06
C LEU A 61 -4.19 -2.71 -10.97
N GLN A 62 -4.63 -1.48 -11.26
CA GLN A 62 -3.76 -0.30 -11.18
C GLN A 62 -3.21 -0.11 -9.76
N LYS A 63 -4.06 -0.18 -8.73
CA LYS A 63 -3.63 0.01 -7.34
C LYS A 63 -2.88 -1.21 -6.80
N GLY A 64 -3.25 -2.40 -7.25
CA GLY A 64 -2.53 -3.64 -6.97
C GLY A 64 -1.07 -3.59 -7.41
N THR A 65 -0.77 -2.98 -8.58
CA THR A 65 0.64 -2.80 -8.99
C THR A 65 1.42 -1.94 -7.98
N LEU A 66 0.79 -0.90 -7.42
CA LEU A 66 1.40 -0.04 -6.41
C LEU A 66 1.65 -0.80 -5.11
N TRP A 67 0.69 -1.62 -4.68
CA TRP A 67 0.84 -2.53 -3.53
C TRP A 67 2.06 -3.44 -3.74
N LEU A 68 2.16 -4.10 -4.90
CA LEU A 68 3.27 -5.00 -5.23
C LEU A 68 4.62 -4.27 -5.27
N ALA A 69 4.65 -3.04 -5.79
CA ALA A 69 5.87 -2.23 -5.81
C ALA A 69 6.37 -1.94 -4.38
N PHE A 70 5.47 -1.59 -3.46
CA PHE A 70 5.84 -1.34 -2.05
C PHE A 70 6.29 -2.61 -1.32
N PHE A 71 5.56 -3.72 -1.46
CA PHE A 71 5.99 -4.99 -0.86
C PHE A 71 7.32 -5.48 -1.43
N GLY A 72 7.50 -5.36 -2.75
CA GLY A 72 8.75 -5.69 -3.42
C GLY A 72 9.92 -4.82 -2.94
N ALA A 73 9.70 -3.52 -2.79
CA ALA A 73 10.69 -2.59 -2.26
C ALA A 73 11.03 -2.92 -0.79
N SER A 74 10.03 -3.14 0.06
CA SER A 74 10.23 -3.55 1.46
C SER A 74 11.05 -4.84 1.55
N LEU A 75 10.69 -5.89 0.79
CA LEU A 75 11.39 -7.17 0.82
C LEU A 75 12.81 -7.10 0.23
N SER A 76 13.02 -6.32 -0.83
CA SER A 76 14.35 -6.10 -1.41
C SER A 76 15.27 -5.38 -0.44
N THR A 77 14.73 -4.40 0.29
CA THR A 77 15.49 -3.73 1.35
C THR A 77 15.78 -4.68 2.49
N TYR A 78 14.83 -5.57 2.87
CA TYR A 78 15.05 -6.58 3.89
C TYR A 78 16.24 -7.49 3.57
N ASP A 79 16.26 -8.09 2.38
CA ASP A 79 17.32 -9.02 1.96
C ASP A 79 18.64 -8.33 1.59
N GLU A 80 18.73 -6.99 1.70
CA GLU A 80 19.88 -6.18 1.29
C GLU A 80 20.31 -6.41 -0.17
N LYS A 81 19.36 -6.77 -1.05
CA LYS A 81 19.62 -7.12 -2.46
C LYS A 81 19.75 -5.90 -3.37
N HIS A 82 20.24 -4.77 -2.86
CA HIS A 82 20.44 -3.56 -3.67
C HIS A 82 21.65 -3.74 -4.62
N ILE A 83 21.38 -4.20 -5.83
CA ILE A 83 22.38 -4.64 -6.83
C ILE A 83 23.43 -3.56 -7.18
N ALA A 84 23.13 -2.26 -7.06
CA ALA A 84 24.00 -1.18 -7.55
C ALA A 84 24.73 -0.34 -6.47
N ILE A 85 24.24 -0.28 -5.23
CA ILE A 85 24.78 0.65 -4.19
C ILE A 85 25.92 0.00 -3.38
N ASP A 86 26.02 -1.33 -3.40
CA ASP A 86 26.89 -2.07 -2.49
C ASP A 86 28.35 -2.26 -2.96
N VAL A 87 28.80 -1.58 -4.02
CA VAL A 87 30.22 -1.61 -4.44
C VAL A 87 31.14 -0.99 -3.38
N LEU A 88 30.78 0.16 -2.82
CA LEU A 88 31.57 0.84 -1.77
C LEU A 88 31.68 0.00 -0.47
N PRO A 89 30.57 -0.57 0.05
CA PRO A 89 30.59 -1.51 1.17
C PRO A 89 31.43 -2.78 0.95
N ARG A 90 31.56 -3.26 -0.30
CA ARG A 90 32.37 -4.46 -0.63
C ARG A 90 33.87 -4.18 -0.60
N LEU A 91 34.28 -2.96 -0.89
CA LEU A 91 35.69 -2.54 -0.90
C LEU A 91 36.17 -1.97 0.43
N SER A 92 35.27 -1.75 1.39
CA SER A 92 35.57 -1.04 2.64
C SER A 92 35.77 -1.98 3.84
N PRO A 93 36.62 -1.59 4.82
CA PRO A 93 36.83 -2.38 6.02
C PRO A 93 35.54 -2.50 6.85
N PRO A 94 35.40 -3.55 7.70
CA PRO A 94 34.14 -3.89 8.38
C PRO A 94 33.55 -2.74 9.20
N ARG A 95 34.40 -1.84 9.71
CA ARG A 95 33.99 -0.64 10.44
C ARG A 95 33.34 0.42 9.55
N MET A 96 33.93 0.69 8.38
CA MET A 96 33.39 1.65 7.41
C MET A 96 32.08 1.13 6.82
N LYS A 97 31.96 -0.20 6.62
CA LYS A 97 30.71 -0.83 6.18
C LYS A 97 29.53 -0.54 7.13
N GLN A 98 29.73 -0.70 8.44
CA GLN A 98 28.67 -0.40 9.42
C GLN A 98 28.34 1.09 9.48
N PHE A 99 29.34 1.96 9.34
CA PHE A 99 29.14 3.41 9.30
C PHE A 99 28.33 3.84 8.07
N LEU A 100 28.70 3.37 6.88
CA LEU A 100 27.96 3.63 5.64
C LEU A 100 26.53 3.10 5.74
N ARG A 101 26.34 1.90 6.30
CA ARG A 101 25.02 1.33 6.55
C ARG A 101 24.18 2.21 7.47
N ALA A 102 24.76 2.73 8.55
CA ALA A 102 24.07 3.64 9.48
C ALA A 102 23.66 4.96 8.81
N ILE A 103 24.52 5.53 7.96
CA ILE A 103 24.20 6.76 7.21
C ILE A 103 23.07 6.52 6.21
N VAL A 104 23.20 5.51 5.36
CA VAL A 104 22.22 5.20 4.30
C VAL A 104 20.86 4.86 4.91
N SER A 105 20.82 4.08 5.99
CA SER A 105 19.57 3.74 6.67
C SER A 105 18.95 4.93 7.41
N THR A 106 19.74 5.82 8.00
CA THR A 106 19.21 7.08 8.55
C THR A 106 18.58 7.93 7.46
N PHE A 107 19.28 8.12 6.33
CA PHE A 107 18.76 8.90 5.21
C PHE A 107 17.47 8.29 4.65
N GLY A 108 17.46 6.97 4.41
CA GLY A 108 16.27 6.26 3.97
C GLY A 108 15.10 6.38 4.95
N SER A 109 15.36 6.29 6.27
CA SER A 109 14.32 6.47 7.30
C SER A 109 13.69 7.86 7.25
N VAL A 110 14.52 8.90 7.15
CA VAL A 110 14.08 10.31 7.07
C VAL A 110 13.28 10.55 5.79
N THR A 111 13.79 10.12 4.64
CA THR A 111 13.09 10.26 3.35
C THR A 111 11.75 9.55 3.37
N CYS A 112 11.69 8.29 3.82
CA CYS A 112 10.44 7.53 3.91
C CYS A 112 9.45 8.19 4.88
N PHE A 113 9.91 8.76 6.00
CA PHE A 113 9.03 9.47 6.93
C PHE A 113 8.37 10.69 6.28
N TYR A 114 9.17 11.56 5.63
CA TYR A 114 8.65 12.76 4.99
C TYR A 114 7.74 12.42 3.80
N LEU A 115 8.11 11.45 2.97
CA LEU A 115 7.25 10.98 1.88
C LEU A 115 5.93 10.41 2.43
N GLY A 116 5.98 9.56 3.45
CA GLY A 116 4.78 9.03 4.11
C GLY A 116 3.87 10.15 4.62
N ARG A 117 4.44 11.20 5.22
CA ARG A 117 3.68 12.36 5.71
C ARG A 117 3.06 13.18 4.58
N VAL A 118 3.78 13.42 3.49
CA VAL A 118 3.27 14.16 2.33
C VAL A 118 2.14 13.37 1.66
N PHE A 119 2.33 12.07 1.42
CA PHE A 119 1.29 11.22 0.83
C PHE A 119 0.07 11.09 1.74
N TRP A 120 0.26 11.04 3.06
CA TRP A 120 -0.87 11.01 4.00
C TRP A 120 -1.74 12.27 3.87
N LEU A 121 -1.10 13.45 3.86
CA LEU A 121 -1.80 14.73 3.66
C LEU A 121 -2.47 14.79 2.28
N SER A 122 -1.81 14.31 1.23
CA SER A 122 -2.39 14.26 -0.11
C SER A 122 -3.63 13.35 -0.16
N VAL A 123 -3.59 12.19 0.48
CA VAL A 123 -4.76 11.28 0.54
C VAL A 123 -5.90 11.90 1.32
N LEU A 124 -5.63 12.58 2.44
CA LEU A 124 -6.67 13.30 3.19
C LEU A 124 -7.29 14.44 2.38
N ASN A 125 -6.49 15.19 1.62
CA ASN A 125 -7.00 16.23 0.73
C ASN A 125 -7.89 15.64 -0.37
N ASN A 126 -7.46 14.55 -1.02
CA ASN A 126 -8.28 13.84 -2.00
C ASN A 126 -9.54 13.23 -1.39
N ALA A 127 -9.51 12.85 -0.10
CA ALA A 127 -10.67 12.30 0.59
C ALA A 127 -11.76 13.36 0.82
N MET A 128 -11.42 14.66 0.88
CA MET A 128 -12.40 15.73 0.95
C MET A 128 -13.14 15.97 -0.37
N GLU A 129 -12.53 15.57 -1.50
CA GLU A 129 -13.17 15.67 -2.81
C GLU A 129 -14.15 14.51 -2.98
N VAL A 130 -15.45 14.81 -2.84
CA VAL A 130 -16.53 13.84 -3.10
C VAL A 130 -16.90 13.91 -4.58
N PRO A 131 -16.67 12.86 -5.38
CA PRO A 131 -17.07 12.85 -6.78
C PRO A 131 -18.60 12.89 -6.93
N LEU A 132 -19.10 13.41 -8.06
CA LEU A 132 -20.53 13.54 -8.35
C LEU A 132 -21.29 12.20 -8.25
N GLU A 133 -20.65 11.08 -8.58
CA GLU A 133 -21.25 9.74 -8.50
C GLU A 133 -21.61 9.30 -7.07
N TYR A 134 -21.00 9.93 -6.05
CA TYR A 134 -21.18 9.59 -4.63
C TYR A 134 -21.79 10.75 -3.82
N SER A 135 -22.24 11.81 -4.49
CA SER A 135 -22.93 12.94 -3.86
C SER A 135 -24.37 13.04 -4.33
N LEU A 136 -25.25 13.44 -3.41
CA LEU A 136 -26.67 13.64 -3.64
C LEU A 136 -27.08 15.00 -3.05
N LEU A 137 -28.02 15.69 -3.70
CA LEU A 137 -28.65 16.86 -3.09
C LEU A 137 -29.46 16.40 -1.88
N GLY A 138 -29.09 16.91 -0.71
CA GLY A 138 -29.84 16.76 0.53
C GLY A 138 -31.13 17.60 0.54
N PRO A 139 -31.99 17.39 1.54
CA PRO A 139 -33.25 18.12 1.69
C PRO A 139 -33.08 19.63 1.91
N GLU A 140 -31.88 20.10 2.27
CA GLU A 140 -31.53 21.52 2.44
C GLU A 140 -30.64 22.06 1.29
N ASP A 141 -30.64 21.41 0.12
CA ASP A 141 -29.84 21.81 -1.06
C ASP A 141 -28.31 21.69 -0.88
N GLU A 142 -27.85 21.01 0.17
CA GLU A 142 -26.42 20.69 0.42
C GLU A 142 -26.02 19.33 -0.18
N MET A 143 -24.81 19.24 -0.73
CA MET A 143 -24.27 17.99 -1.29
C MET A 143 -23.84 17.04 -0.16
N ILE A 144 -24.62 15.99 0.06
CA ILE A 144 -24.35 14.95 1.06
C ILE A 144 -23.82 13.67 0.42
N HIS A 145 -22.98 12.94 1.15
CA HIS A 145 -22.46 11.66 0.67
C HIS A 145 -23.56 10.59 0.65
N VAL A 146 -23.57 9.70 -0.34
CA VAL A 146 -24.54 8.59 -0.51
C VAL A 146 -24.71 7.74 0.77
N CYS A 147 -23.67 7.62 1.59
CA CYS A 147 -23.73 6.89 2.87
C CYS A 147 -24.45 7.63 4.01
N GLN A 148 -24.72 8.93 3.89
CA GLN A 148 -25.45 9.74 4.88
C GLN A 148 -26.87 10.07 4.39
N ALA A 149 -27.18 9.81 3.11
CA ALA A 149 -28.49 10.06 2.52
C ALA A 149 -29.62 9.22 3.15
N SER A 150 -30.81 9.81 3.25
CA SER A 150 -32.04 9.13 3.68
C SER A 150 -32.49 8.12 2.61
N ALA A 151 -33.23 7.08 3.03
CA ALA A 151 -33.72 6.06 2.11
C ALA A 151 -34.65 6.61 1.01
N GLN A 152 -35.32 7.73 1.29
CA GLN A 152 -36.18 8.43 0.33
C GLN A 152 -35.35 9.16 -0.74
N ALA A 153 -34.32 9.92 -0.35
CA ALA A 153 -33.43 10.61 -1.29
C ALA A 153 -32.68 9.64 -2.21
N LEU A 154 -32.32 8.46 -1.72
CA LEU A 154 -31.73 7.38 -2.52
C LEU A 154 -32.71 6.79 -3.54
N ALA A 155 -33.97 6.62 -3.14
CA ALA A 155 -35.03 6.12 -4.03
C ALA A 155 -35.38 7.13 -5.12
N ASP A 156 -35.44 8.41 -4.79
CA ASP A 156 -35.72 9.51 -5.73
C ASP A 156 -34.59 9.68 -6.75
N ALA A 157 -33.34 9.39 -6.35
CA ALA A 157 -32.17 9.41 -7.23
C ALA A 157 -31.92 8.07 -7.97
N GLY A 158 -32.75 7.04 -7.75
CA GLY A 158 -32.58 5.72 -8.37
C GLY A 158 -31.29 4.98 -7.98
N LEU A 159 -30.66 5.36 -6.86
CA LEU A 159 -29.36 4.85 -6.43
C LEU A 159 -29.52 3.84 -5.28
N SER A 160 -28.88 2.68 -5.40
CA SER A 160 -28.85 1.67 -4.34
C SER A 160 -27.69 1.93 -3.37
N ARG A 161 -27.95 1.95 -2.06
CA ARG A 161 -26.90 2.19 -1.05
C ARG A 161 -25.93 1.00 -1.00
N PRO A 162 -24.63 1.18 -1.29
CA PRO A 162 -23.65 0.09 -1.20
C PRO A 162 -23.35 -0.23 0.27
N GLY A 163 -24.07 -1.21 0.83
CA GLY A 163 -24.06 -1.52 2.27
C GLY A 163 -22.67 -1.88 2.84
N ILE A 164 -21.88 -2.65 2.10
CA ILE A 164 -20.52 -3.04 2.52
C ILE A 164 -19.60 -1.83 2.59
N PHE A 165 -19.62 -0.97 1.56
CA PHE A 165 -18.79 0.23 1.51
C PHE A 165 -19.17 1.22 2.61
N CYS A 166 -20.46 1.49 2.80
CA CYS A 166 -20.92 2.39 3.86
C CYS A 166 -20.65 1.85 5.28
N GLY A 167 -20.68 0.52 5.46
CA GLY A 167 -20.29 -0.11 6.72
C GLY A 167 -18.80 0.07 7.03
N ILE A 168 -17.93 -0.17 6.04
CA ILE A 168 -16.48 0.04 6.17
C ILE A 168 -16.18 1.53 6.42
N ARG A 169 -16.81 2.46 5.69
CA ARG A 169 -16.65 3.91 5.89
C ARG A 169 -17.00 4.34 7.32
N ASN A 170 -18.10 3.83 7.89
CA ASN A 170 -18.49 4.16 9.27
C ASN A 170 -17.42 3.68 10.27
N MET A 171 -16.92 2.46 10.12
CA MET A 171 -15.83 1.93 10.96
C MET A 171 -14.56 2.79 10.86
N LEU A 172 -14.19 3.23 9.66
CA LEU A 172 -13.01 4.08 9.43
C LEU A 172 -13.20 5.53 9.91
N GLY A 173 -14.43 6.03 9.90
CA GLY A 173 -14.79 7.33 10.49
C GLY A 173 -14.48 7.42 11.98
N VAL A 174 -14.57 6.30 12.71
CA VAL A 174 -14.14 6.21 14.13
C VAL A 174 -12.66 6.56 14.31
N PHE A 175 -11.83 6.31 13.29
CA PHE A 175 -10.41 6.61 13.29
C PHE A 175 -10.07 7.95 12.61
N GLY A 176 -11.09 8.76 12.27
CA GLY A 176 -10.90 10.05 11.59
C GLY A 176 -10.46 9.93 10.13
N ALA A 177 -10.60 8.74 9.53
CA ALA A 177 -10.25 8.47 8.13
C ALA A 177 -11.54 8.27 7.31
N GLU A 178 -12.33 9.33 7.15
CA GLU A 178 -13.48 9.29 6.26
C GLU A 178 -13.02 9.28 4.80
N MET A 179 -13.41 8.25 4.06
CA MET A 179 -13.02 8.10 2.66
C MET A 179 -14.23 8.19 1.75
N SER A 180 -14.11 9.03 0.73
CA SER A 180 -15.18 9.33 -0.22
C SER A 180 -15.39 8.24 -1.25
N THR A 181 -14.36 7.48 -1.60
CA THR A 181 -14.46 6.35 -2.53
C THR A 181 -13.66 5.14 -2.07
N PRO A 182 -14.06 3.92 -2.45
CA PRO A 182 -13.27 2.70 -2.19
C PRO A 182 -11.89 2.79 -2.85
N ASP A 183 -11.83 3.52 -3.95
CA ASP A 183 -10.64 3.85 -4.69
C ASP A 183 -9.60 4.61 -3.85
N VAL A 184 -10.01 5.66 -3.15
CA VAL A 184 -9.11 6.42 -2.27
C VAL A 184 -8.65 5.55 -1.10
N ALA A 185 -9.51 4.64 -0.61
CA ALA A 185 -9.13 3.70 0.46
C ALA A 185 -7.98 2.77 0.09
N LEU A 186 -7.96 2.28 -1.15
CA LEU A 186 -6.86 1.44 -1.63
C LEU A 186 -5.52 2.20 -1.74
N GLN A 187 -5.53 3.53 -1.81
CA GLN A 187 -4.32 4.37 -1.86
C GLN A 187 -3.68 4.60 -0.47
N LEU A 188 -4.39 4.33 0.63
CA LEU A 188 -3.82 4.43 1.99
C LEU A 188 -2.64 3.49 2.25
N ILE A 189 -2.44 2.47 1.40
CA ILE A 189 -1.25 1.64 1.51
C ILE A 189 0.04 2.45 1.36
N VAL A 190 0.04 3.47 0.50
CA VAL A 190 1.25 4.21 0.12
C VAL A 190 1.85 4.91 1.33
N PRO A 191 1.11 5.80 2.03
CA PRO A 191 1.66 6.46 3.21
C PRO A 191 1.94 5.46 4.33
N SER A 192 1.09 4.44 4.53
CA SER A 192 1.31 3.45 5.60
C SER A 192 2.57 2.61 5.39
N MET A 193 2.86 2.17 4.15
CA MET A 193 4.08 1.44 3.81
C MET A 193 5.33 2.32 3.94
N PHE A 194 5.27 3.59 3.55
CA PHE A 194 6.38 4.51 3.77
C PHE A 194 6.70 4.72 5.25
N ILE A 195 5.68 4.90 6.10
CA ILE A 195 5.87 5.00 7.55
C ILE A 195 6.44 3.68 8.11
N PHE A 196 5.92 2.54 7.66
CA PHE A 196 6.42 1.24 8.04
C PHE A 196 7.89 1.02 7.68
N MET A 197 8.28 1.34 6.44
CA MET A 197 9.68 1.28 5.99
C MET A 197 10.57 2.27 6.74
N SER A 198 10.06 3.46 7.08
CA SER A 198 10.80 4.46 7.87
C SER A 198 11.20 3.89 9.23
N VAL A 199 10.28 3.22 9.94
CA VAL A 199 10.56 2.56 11.22
C VAL A 199 11.60 1.44 11.03
N ARG A 200 11.44 0.61 9.99
CA ARG A 200 12.38 -0.47 9.69
C ARG A 200 13.80 0.04 9.45
N PHE A 201 13.95 1.12 8.68
CA PHE A 201 15.23 1.76 8.43
C PHE A 201 15.81 2.43 9.68
N LEU A 202 14.97 3.03 10.53
CA LEU A 202 15.43 3.60 11.80
C LEU A 202 16.02 2.52 12.72
N LEU A 203 15.33 1.39 12.85
CA LEU A 203 15.81 0.25 13.64
C LEU A 203 17.16 -0.28 13.12
N ARG A 204 17.34 -0.31 11.79
CA ARG A 204 18.61 -0.70 11.15
C ARG A 204 19.72 0.33 11.38
N ALA A 205 19.40 1.62 11.32
CA ALA A 205 20.34 2.69 11.61
C ALA A 205 20.86 2.61 13.05
N ILE A 206 19.95 2.39 14.00
CA ILE A 206 20.30 2.21 15.42
C ILE A 206 21.19 0.96 15.60
N ALA A 207 20.81 -0.18 15.01
CA ALA A 207 21.58 -1.41 15.12
C ALA A 207 23.00 -1.27 14.54
N ALA A 208 23.14 -0.64 13.37
CA ALA A 208 24.44 -0.39 12.73
C ALA A 208 25.27 0.63 13.52
N GLY A 209 24.64 1.67 14.08
CA GLY A 209 25.29 2.66 14.94
C GLY A 209 25.83 2.05 16.23
N VAL A 210 25.05 1.20 16.90
CA VAL A 210 25.50 0.46 18.09
C VAL A 210 26.66 -0.47 17.76
N ALA A 211 26.63 -1.19 16.64
CA ALA A 211 27.73 -2.04 16.20
C ALA A 211 29.02 -1.24 15.92
N PHE A 212 28.89 -0.05 15.32
CA PHE A 212 30.02 0.85 15.06
C PHE A 212 30.66 1.39 16.36
N VAL A 213 29.86 1.75 17.36
CA VAL A 213 30.33 2.27 18.66
C VAL A 213 30.96 1.16 19.50
N THR A 214 30.33 -0.01 19.56
CA THR A 214 30.78 -1.13 20.40
C THR A 214 31.92 -1.94 19.78
N LYS A 215 32.32 -1.66 18.53
CA LYS A 215 33.28 -2.45 17.72
C LYS A 215 32.91 -3.96 17.61
N ASN A 216 31.67 -4.33 17.96
CA ASN A 216 31.16 -5.68 17.77
C ASN A 216 30.58 -5.78 16.37
N TYR A 217 31.42 -6.16 15.42
CA TYR A 217 30.97 -6.43 14.07
C TYR A 217 30.36 -7.84 14.04
N PRO A 218 29.09 -8.00 13.64
CA PRO A 218 28.56 -9.34 13.42
C PRO A 218 29.41 -10.01 12.33
N ASP A 219 30.02 -11.16 12.67
CA ASP A 219 30.83 -11.94 11.73
C ASP A 219 30.02 -12.24 10.47
N SER A 220 30.67 -12.12 9.31
CA SER A 220 30.07 -12.22 7.97
C SER A 220 29.47 -13.59 7.64
N ALA A 221 29.38 -14.51 8.60
CA ALA A 221 28.75 -15.82 8.45
C ALA A 221 27.22 -15.81 8.69
N GLU A 222 26.66 -14.77 9.34
CA GLU A 222 25.21 -14.66 9.61
C GLU A 222 24.55 -13.46 8.89
N GLY A 223 24.92 -13.24 7.62
CA GLY A 223 24.35 -12.19 6.75
C GLY A 223 22.89 -12.39 6.36
N LYS A 224 21.98 -12.36 7.35
CA LYS A 224 20.53 -12.17 7.18
C LYS A 224 20.01 -11.27 8.30
N ILE A 225 20.15 -9.95 8.11
CA ILE A 225 19.52 -8.87 8.89
C ILE A 225 18.53 -8.17 7.97
#